data_AF-A0A7C1ZZY3-F1
#
_entry.id   AF-A0A7C1ZZY3-F1
#
_cell.length_a   1.000
_cell.length_b   1.000
_cell.length_c   1.000
_cell.angle_alpha   90.00
_cell.angle_beta   90.00
_cell.angle_gamma   90.00
#
_symmetry.space_group_name_H-M   'P 1'
#
loop_
_entity.id
_entity.type
_entity.pdbx_description
1 polymer ?
#
loop_
_entity_poly.entity_id
_entity_poly.type
_entity_poly.pdbx_seq_one_letter_code
_entity_poly.pdbx_strand_id
1 'polypeptide(L)' 'GPVAVMRQEHDQIEGDLGQVQEAGDLAQAQRLVLHAIQVARDHFTKEEELLFPMAEQTLGTETLTQLGSQWAKQRRVKIR' A
#
# COMPACT_ATOMS: atom_id res chain seq x y z
N GLY A 1 2.10 10.26 -13.22
CA GLY A 1 1.40 11.11 -12.24
C GLY A 1 1.52 10.51 -10.85
N PRO A 2 1.12 11.21 -9.77
CA PRO A 2 1.35 10.79 -8.39
C PRO A 2 0.89 9.34 -8.08
N VAL A 3 -0.29 8.94 -8.58
CA VAL A 3 -0.81 7.57 -8.38
C VAL A 3 0.00 6.50 -9.10
N ALA A 4 0.65 6.82 -10.22
CA ALA A 4 1.52 5.86 -10.92
C ALA A 4 2.80 5.55 -10.13
N VAL A 5 3.33 6.56 -9.41
CA VAL A 5 4.48 6.39 -8.51
C VAL A 5 4.07 5.52 -7.31
N MET A 6 2.90 5.79 -6.70
CA MET A 6 2.35 4.96 -5.63
C MET A 6 2.21 3.49 -6.06
N ARG A 7 1.75 3.25 -7.30
CA ARG A 7 1.63 1.89 -7.83
C ARG A 7 3.00 1.21 -8.02
N GLN A 8 3.99 1.92 -8.53
CA GLN A 8 5.34 1.38 -8.67
C GLN A 8 5.95 1.01 -7.32
N GLU A 9 5.65 1.79 -6.27
CA GLU A 9 6.09 1.48 -4.91
C GLU A 9 5.41 0.24 -4.34
N HIS A 10 4.11 0.03 -4.62
CA HIS A 10 3.44 -1.24 -4.31
C HIS A 10 4.14 -2.42 -5.00
N ASP A 11 4.41 -2.30 -6.30
CA ASP A 11 5.06 -3.37 -7.06
C ASP A 11 6.48 -3.67 -6.50
N GLN A 12 7.20 -2.66 -6.00
CA GLN A 12 8.51 -2.84 -5.34
C GLN A 12 8.38 -3.57 -3.99
N ILE A 13 7.43 -3.16 -3.14
CA ILE A 13 7.18 -3.80 -1.84
C ILE A 13 6.79 -5.27 -2.04
N GLU A 14 5.85 -5.53 -2.95
CA GLU A 14 5.41 -6.88 -3.29
C GLU A 14 6.55 -7.73 -3.86
N GLY A 15 7.37 -7.14 -4.74
CA GLY A 15 8.54 -7.79 -5.33
C GLY A 15 9.56 -8.21 -4.28
N ASP A 16 9.94 -7.29 -3.38
CA ASP A 16 10.91 -7.58 -2.32
C ASP A 16 10.39 -8.68 -1.39
N LEU A 17 9.12 -8.60 -0.95
CA LEU A 17 8.50 -9.58 -0.08
C LEU A 17 8.38 -10.96 -0.75
N GLY A 18 8.08 -11.01 -2.06
CA GLY A 18 8.08 -12.25 -2.83
C GLY A 18 9.46 -12.90 -2.89
N GLN A 19 10.50 -12.10 -3.14
CA GLN A 19 11.88 -12.57 -3.21
C GLN A 19 12.43 -13.10 -1.89
N VAL A 20 11.85 -12.72 -0.74
CA VAL A 20 12.26 -13.27 0.57
C VAL A 20 12.13 -14.80 0.59
N GLN A 21 11.12 -15.35 -0.07
CA GLN A 21 10.90 -16.81 -0.12
C GLN A 21 11.95 -17.54 -0.97
N GLU A 22 12.60 -16.82 -1.88
CA GLU A 22 13.62 -17.33 -2.80
C GLU A 22 15.05 -17.03 -2.33
N ALA A 23 15.20 -16.35 -1.19
CA ALA A 23 16.49 -15.95 -0.67
C ALA A 23 17.39 -17.16 -0.36
N GLY A 24 18.61 -17.15 -0.89
CA GLY A 24 19.59 -18.22 -0.72
C GLY A 24 20.24 -18.26 0.67
N ASP A 25 20.17 -17.15 1.42
CA ASP A 25 20.65 -17.06 2.78
C ASP A 25 19.88 -16.03 3.62
N LEU A 26 20.09 -16.10 4.94
CA LEU A 26 19.43 -15.21 5.90
C LEU A 26 19.80 -13.73 5.67
N ALA A 27 21.03 -13.43 5.27
CA ALA A 27 21.45 -12.05 5.07
C ALA A 27 20.75 -11.43 3.86
N GLN A 28 20.52 -12.19 2.80
CA GLN A 28 19.72 -11.77 1.64
C GLN A 28 18.26 -11.55 2.04
N ALA A 29 17.65 -12.49 2.75
CA ALA A 29 16.29 -12.35 3.25
C ALA A 29 16.14 -11.08 4.11
N GLN A 30 17.08 -10.83 5.02
CA GLN A 30 17.09 -9.62 5.85
C GLN A 30 17.20 -8.34 5.02
N ARG A 31 18.07 -8.29 4.00
CA ARG A 31 18.19 -7.11 3.12
C ARG A 31 16.88 -6.82 2.39
N LEU A 32 16.24 -7.86 1.84
CA LEU A 32 14.95 -7.72 1.14
C LEU A 32 13.85 -7.20 2.07
N VAL A 33 13.71 -7.78 3.27
CA VAL A 33 12.72 -7.33 4.26
C VAL A 33 12.99 -5.88 4.69
N LEU A 34 14.24 -5.53 4.97
CA LEU A 34 14.59 -4.17 5.38
C LEU A 34 14.31 -3.14 4.26
N HIS A 35 14.57 -3.51 3.01
CA HIS A 35 14.25 -2.65 1.87
C HIS A 35 12.73 -2.49 1.70
N ALA A 36 11.95 -3.58 1.75
CA ALA A 36 10.49 -3.54 1.70
C ALA A 36 9.92 -2.64 2.80
N ILE A 37 10.44 -2.73 4.02
CA ILE A 37 10.04 -1.88 5.15
C ILE A 37 10.35 -0.41 4.87
N GLN A 38 11.53 -0.09 4.34
CA GLN A 38 11.90 1.29 4.03
C GLN A 38 10.94 1.89 2.99
N VAL A 39 10.72 1.18 1.88
CA VAL A 39 9.80 1.63 0.82
C VAL A 39 8.38 1.78 1.35
N ALA A 40 7.91 0.83 2.16
CA ALA A 40 6.57 0.89 2.76
C ALA A 40 6.40 2.10 3.68
N ARG A 41 7.40 2.45 4.49
CA ARG A 41 7.33 3.63 5.37
C ARG A 41 7.21 4.91 4.56
N ASP A 42 8.06 5.07 3.55
CA ASP A 42 8.01 6.25 2.68
C ASP A 42 6.67 6.32 1.93
N HIS A 43 6.19 5.17 1.44
CA HIS A 43 4.89 5.04 0.77
C HIS A 43 3.73 5.47 1.68
N PHE A 44 3.62 4.91 2.89
CA PHE A 44 2.54 5.22 3.83
C PHE A 44 2.56 6.68 4.26
N THR A 45 3.73 7.31 4.40
CA THR A 45 3.82 8.75 4.64
C THR A 45 3.15 9.55 3.52
N LYS A 46 3.35 9.18 2.25
CA LYS A 46 2.69 9.84 1.10
C LYS A 46 1.19 9.56 1.05
N GLU A 47 0.76 8.36 1.45
CA GLU A 47 -0.67 8.06 1.57
C GLU A 47 -1.36 8.95 2.61
N GLU A 48 -0.83 8.98 3.83
CA GLU A 48 -1.41 9.70 4.97
C GLU A 48 -1.33 11.22 4.82
N GLU A 49 -0.19 11.75 4.37
CA GLU A 49 0.02 13.20 4.33
C GLU A 49 -0.51 13.87 3.05
N LEU A 50 -0.64 13.11 1.96
CA LEU A 50 -1.00 13.66 0.64
C LEU A 50 -2.22 12.98 0.04
N LEU A 51 -2.16 11.67 -0.20
CA LEU A 51 -3.15 10.99 -1.04
C LEU A 51 -4.54 10.92 -0.37
N PHE A 52 -4.61 10.53 0.90
CA PHE A 52 -5.88 10.43 1.61
C PHE A 52 -6.53 11.81 1.81
N PRO A 53 -5.83 12.86 2.26
CA PRO A 53 -6.41 14.21 2.30
C PRO A 53 -6.92 14.69 0.93
N MET A 54 -6.19 14.43 -0.15
CA MET A 54 -6.63 14.76 -1.51
C MET A 54 -7.88 13.98 -1.91
N ALA A 55 -7.96 12.69 -1.57
CA ALA A 55 -9.12 11.85 -1.86
C ALA A 55 -10.37 12.33 -1.08
N GLU A 56 -10.22 12.69 0.19
CA GLU A 56 -11.28 13.27 1.01
C GLU A 56 -11.83 14.57 0.41
N GLN A 57 -10.95 15.48 0.00
CA GLN A 57 -11.34 16.76 -0.60
C GLN A 57 -12.00 16.58 -1.97
N THR A 58 -11.54 15.61 -2.76
CA THR A 58 -11.98 15.45 -4.16
C THR A 58 -13.23 14.59 -4.29
N LEU A 59 -13.36 13.50 -3.51
CA LEU A 59 -14.41 12.50 -3.67
C LEU A 59 -15.61 12.73 -2.75
N GLY A 60 -15.39 13.35 -1.58
CA GLY A 60 -16.41 13.58 -0.57
C GLY A 60 -16.88 12.32 0.18
N THR A 61 -17.57 12.52 1.30
CA THR A 61 -17.91 11.46 2.26
C THR A 61 -18.86 10.39 1.70
N GLU A 62 -19.84 10.76 0.88
CA GLU A 62 -20.80 9.82 0.30
C GLU A 62 -20.10 8.80 -0.62
N THR A 63 -19.30 9.30 -1.57
CA THR A 63 -18.50 8.47 -2.48
C THR A 63 -17.56 7.55 -1.72
N LEU A 64 -16.84 8.07 -0.72
CA LEU A 64 -15.91 7.29 0.08
C LEU A 64 -16.63 6.18 0.88
N THR A 65 -17.81 6.47 1.42
CA THR A 65 -18.64 5.48 2.14
C THR A 65 -19.13 4.38 1.20
N GLN A 66 -19.54 4.74 -0.02
CA GLN A 66 -19.94 3.78 -1.04
C GLN A 66 -18.77 2.88 -1.44
N LEU A 67 -17.60 3.46 -1.72
CA LEU A 67 -16.38 2.73 -2.08
C LEU A 67 -15.93 1.78 -0.97
N GLY A 68 -15.93 2.26 0.29
CA GLY A 68 -15.64 1.43 1.46
C GLY A 68 -16.60 0.25 1.57
N SER A 69 -17.90 0.49 1.46
CA SER A 69 -18.92 -0.57 1.51
C SER A 69 -18.74 -1.61 0.41
N GLN A 70 -18.41 -1.19 -0.81
CA GLN A 70 -18.12 -2.08 -1.93
C GLN A 70 -16.86 -2.91 -1.67
N TRP A 71 -15.77 -2.29 -1.23
CA TRP A 71 -14.52 -2.95 -0.89
C TRP A 71 -14.74 -4.02 0.20
N ALA A 72 -15.47 -3.67 1.26
CA ALA A 72 -15.75 -4.59 2.35
C ALA A 72 -16.59 -5.79 1.92
N LYS A 73 -17.59 -5.57 1.05
CA LYS A 73 -18.37 -6.65 0.44
C LYS A 73 -17.49 -7.59 -0.37
N GLN A 74 -16.58 -7.05 -1.19
CA GLN A 74 -15.66 -7.85 -2.01
C GLN A 74 -14.70 -8.68 -1.15
N ARG A 75 -14.18 -8.10 -0.07
CA ARG A 75 -13.22 -8.74 0.85
C ARG A 75 -13.89 -9.56 1.97
N ARG A 76 -15.23 -9.57 2.03
CA ARG A 76 -16.03 -10.25 3.08
C ARG A 76 -15.67 -9.82 4.51
N VAL A 77 -15.34 -8.54 4.69
CA VAL A 77 -15.05 -7.94 5.99
C VAL A 77 -16.21 -7.03 6.42
N LYS A 78 -16.45 -6.92 7.72
CA LYS A 78 -17.45 -5.99 8.27
C LYS A 78 -16.78 -4.65 8.54
N ILE A 79 -17.33 -3.57 7.97
CA ILE A 79 -17.01 -2.21 8.40
C ILE A 79 -17.76 -1.96 9.70
N ARG A 80 -17.06 -1.48 10.72
CA ARG A 80 -17.65 -1.06 12.00
C ARG A 80 -18.05 0.40 11.93
#